data_AF-A0A209CL62-F1
#
_entry.id   AF-A0A209CL62-F1
#
_cell.length_a   1.000
_cell.length_b   1.000
_cell.length_c   1.000
_cell.angle_alpha   90.00
_cell.angle_beta   90.00
_cell.angle_gamma   90.00
#
_symmetry.space_group_name_H-M   'P 1'
#
loop_
_entity.id
_entity.type
_entity.pdbx_description
1 polymer ?
#
loop_
_entity_poly.entity_id
_entity_poly.type
_entity_poly.pdbx_seq_one_letter_code
_entity_poly.pdbx_strand_id
1 'polypeptide(L)'
;MTQIEQSAVPAEAGALATGESPVVVRMRGLRSRWPSGSGVAVFNEAYLGVVERAGRDFGGRGPDDRAAGVLGVRCAERYLSAVETATAGGRPPECWRPLLPYRRHPGVRPLQFALSGLHAHIGHDLVLAVVDSCHALGCAPPDLDGEFERVGDLLVSLEERIHEDLMPGPELLGIADPLTHLVSSWSLERAREAAWSAARVLWRLRGFPSLAEEFRQRTDAGAGLVGRFLLTPCH
;
A
#
# COMPACT_ATOMS: atom_id res chain seq x y z
N MET A 1 -56.84 -7.40 36.21
CA MET A 1 -57.16 -6.37 35.20
C MET A 1 -56.39 -5.09 35.51
N THR A 2 -55.14 -4.98 35.04
CA THR A 2 -54.59 -3.71 34.54
C THR A 2 -53.35 -4.06 33.71
N GLN A 3 -53.46 -3.82 32.42
CA GLN A 3 -52.54 -4.18 31.34
C GLN A 3 -51.62 -2.97 31.15
N ILE A 4 -50.32 -3.12 31.41
CA ILE A 4 -49.33 -2.07 31.09
C ILE A 4 -48.88 -2.31 29.66
N GLU A 5 -49.30 -1.41 28.78
CA GLU A 5 -48.92 -1.37 27.37
C GLU A 5 -47.39 -1.28 27.23
N GLN A 6 -46.80 -2.33 26.67
CA GLN A 6 -45.44 -2.31 26.15
C GLN A 6 -45.44 -1.48 24.87
N SER A 7 -45.08 -0.20 25.00
CA SER A 7 -44.74 0.63 23.84
C SER A 7 -43.35 0.24 23.36
N ALA A 8 -43.28 -0.77 22.51
CA ALA A 8 -42.07 -1.15 21.80
C ALA A 8 -41.68 -0.02 20.84
N VAL A 9 -40.61 0.69 21.16
CA VAL A 9 -39.91 1.58 20.23
C VAL A 9 -39.41 0.70 19.08
N PRO A 10 -39.75 0.97 17.81
CA PRO A 10 -39.18 0.23 16.70
C PRO A 10 -37.68 0.49 16.71
N ALA A 11 -36.89 -0.59 16.85
CA ALA A 11 -35.47 -0.54 16.59
C ALA A 11 -35.26 0.00 15.19
N GLU A 12 -34.55 1.12 15.06
CA GLU A 12 -34.00 1.61 13.80
C GLU A 12 -32.96 0.61 13.27
N ALA A 13 -33.46 -0.52 12.79
CA ALA A 13 -32.78 -1.39 11.86
C ALA A 13 -32.80 -0.66 10.51
N GLY A 14 -31.78 0.13 10.19
CA GLY A 14 -31.74 0.78 8.88
C GLY A 14 -30.83 1.97 8.66
N ALA A 15 -29.78 2.22 9.46
CA ALA A 15 -28.77 3.20 9.10
C ALA A 15 -27.68 2.56 8.21
N LEU A 16 -28.04 2.37 6.94
CA LEU A 16 -27.17 2.35 5.75
C LEU A 16 -25.66 2.19 5.99
N ALA A 17 -25.17 0.94 6.04
CA ALA A 17 -23.77 0.59 5.82
C ALA A 17 -23.36 0.80 4.34
N THR A 18 -23.49 2.04 3.86
CA THR A 18 -23.03 2.51 2.54
C THR A 18 -21.92 3.56 2.67
N GLY A 19 -21.21 3.54 3.81
CA GLY A 19 -20.05 4.39 4.01
C GLY A 19 -18.94 4.06 3.03
N GLU A 20 -18.45 5.07 2.33
CA GLU A 20 -17.22 4.98 1.55
C GLU A 20 -16.04 4.59 2.46
N SER A 21 -15.11 3.77 1.94
CA SER A 21 -13.93 3.33 2.70
C SER A 21 -13.16 4.54 3.25
N PRO A 22 -12.85 4.60 4.56
CA PRO A 22 -12.05 5.68 5.14
C PRO A 22 -10.69 5.88 4.46
N VAL A 23 -10.11 4.79 3.95
CA VAL A 23 -8.88 4.79 3.15
C VAL A 23 -9.07 5.63 1.88
N VAL A 24 -10.13 5.38 1.12
CA VAL A 24 -10.44 6.10 -0.13
C VAL A 24 -10.65 7.58 0.13
N VAL A 25 -11.39 7.93 1.18
CA VAL A 25 -11.63 9.33 1.58
C VAL A 25 -10.29 10.04 1.87
N ARG A 26 -9.39 9.41 2.62
CA ARG A 26 -8.07 9.98 2.95
C ARG A 26 -7.17 10.13 1.72
N MET A 27 -7.13 9.12 0.84
CA MET A 27 -6.37 9.16 -0.41
C MET A 27 -6.85 10.27 -1.36
N ARG A 28 -8.17 10.50 -1.45
CA ARG A 28 -8.73 11.65 -2.20
C ARG A 28 -8.36 12.98 -1.57
N GLY A 29 -8.40 13.07 -0.23
CA GLY A 29 -7.94 14.25 0.49
C GLY A 29 -6.46 14.55 0.28
N LEU A 30 -5.61 13.54 0.11
CA LEU A 30 -4.21 13.72 -0.28
C LEU A 30 -4.07 14.21 -1.72
N ARG A 31 -4.80 13.59 -2.67
CA ARG A 31 -4.82 13.98 -4.08
C ARG A 31 -5.19 15.45 -4.28
N SER A 32 -6.16 15.98 -3.53
CA SER A 32 -6.58 17.37 -3.66
C SER A 32 -5.57 18.39 -3.12
N ARG A 33 -4.63 17.97 -2.26
CA ARG A 33 -3.64 18.84 -1.61
C ARG A 33 -2.28 18.85 -2.30
N TRP A 34 -1.96 17.82 -3.09
CA TRP A 34 -0.63 17.67 -3.68
C TRP A 34 -0.57 18.10 -5.15
N PRO A 35 0.53 18.74 -5.57
CA PRO A 35 0.80 18.94 -6.98
C PRO A 35 0.85 17.60 -7.72
N SER A 36 0.05 17.47 -8.77
CA SER A 36 0.02 16.29 -9.63
C SER A 36 1.37 16.03 -10.29
N GLY A 37 1.64 14.77 -10.63
CA GLY A 37 2.81 14.40 -11.46
C GLY A 37 4.16 14.38 -10.75
N SER A 38 4.23 14.46 -9.42
CA SER A 38 5.51 14.44 -8.70
C SER A 38 5.50 13.63 -7.41
N GLY A 39 6.61 12.92 -7.15
CA GLY A 39 6.84 12.19 -5.90
C GLY A 39 5.70 11.22 -5.55
N VAL A 40 5.36 11.17 -4.27
CA VAL A 40 4.32 10.26 -3.74
C VAL A 40 2.90 10.53 -4.30
N ALA A 41 2.65 11.70 -4.90
CA ALA A 41 1.35 12.01 -5.48
C ALA A 41 1.03 11.12 -6.68
N VAL A 42 2.04 10.76 -7.48
CA VAL A 42 1.87 9.86 -8.64
C VAL A 42 1.45 8.47 -8.19
N PHE A 43 2.12 7.94 -7.16
CA PHE A 43 1.75 6.66 -6.56
C PHE A 43 0.34 6.71 -5.95
N ASN A 44 -0.01 7.78 -5.21
CA ASN A 44 -1.34 7.93 -4.62
C ASN A 44 -2.45 7.88 -5.68
N GLU A 45 -2.25 8.52 -6.82
CA GLU A 45 -3.23 8.55 -7.91
C GLU A 45 -3.45 7.17 -8.53
N ALA A 46 -2.37 6.46 -8.84
CA ALA A 46 -2.46 5.10 -9.37
C ALA A 46 -3.09 4.13 -8.35
N TYR A 47 -2.68 4.21 -7.08
CA TYR A 47 -3.19 3.34 -6.03
C TYR A 47 -4.66 3.61 -5.72
N LEU A 48 -5.06 4.88 -5.62
CA LEU A 48 -6.45 5.27 -5.44
C LEU A 48 -7.34 4.67 -6.54
N GLY A 49 -6.91 4.75 -7.80
CA GLY A 49 -7.66 4.19 -8.92
C GLY A 49 -7.84 2.67 -8.87
N VAL A 50 -6.92 1.92 -8.24
CA VAL A 50 -7.09 0.47 -8.00
C VAL A 50 -8.03 0.21 -6.83
N VAL A 51 -7.84 0.90 -5.70
CA VAL A 51 -8.66 0.75 -4.51
C VAL A 51 -10.12 1.12 -4.79
N GLU A 52 -10.38 2.18 -5.55
CA GLU A 52 -11.73 2.58 -5.97
C GLU A 52 -12.39 1.54 -6.87
N ARG A 53 -11.63 0.93 -7.80
CA ARG A 53 -12.14 -0.14 -8.67
C ARG A 53 -12.46 -1.42 -7.90
N ALA A 54 -11.63 -1.77 -6.91
CA ALA A 54 -11.87 -2.90 -6.03
C ALA A 54 -13.11 -2.69 -5.13
N GLY A 55 -13.44 -1.43 -4.81
CA GLY A 55 -14.69 -1.06 -4.15
C GLY A 55 -14.88 -1.80 -2.82
N ARG A 56 -16.00 -2.53 -2.69
CA ARG A 56 -16.32 -3.27 -1.46
C ARG A 56 -15.40 -4.47 -1.22
N ASP A 57 -14.79 -5.02 -2.27
CA ASP A 57 -13.91 -6.18 -2.14
C ASP A 57 -12.56 -5.80 -1.49
N PHE A 58 -12.17 -4.52 -1.53
CA PHE A 58 -10.95 -4.02 -0.87
C PHE A 58 -11.02 -4.10 0.67
N GLY A 59 -12.21 -4.04 1.26
CA GLY A 59 -12.44 -4.00 2.71
C GLY A 59 -13.15 -5.23 3.27
N GLY A 60 -13.32 -6.28 2.46
CA GLY A 60 -14.04 -7.50 2.83
C GLY A 60 -15.53 -7.46 2.51
N ARG A 61 -16.14 -8.64 2.32
CA ARG A 61 -17.53 -8.77 1.87
C ARG A 61 -18.50 -8.80 3.05
N GLY A 62 -18.56 -7.71 3.81
CA GLY A 62 -19.55 -7.52 4.88
C GLY A 62 -19.17 -8.13 6.24
N PRO A 63 -20.08 -8.07 7.23
CA PRO A 63 -19.76 -8.31 8.65
C PRO A 63 -19.32 -9.75 9.00
N ASP A 64 -19.62 -10.74 8.16
CA ASP A 64 -19.21 -12.15 8.37
C ASP A 64 -17.83 -12.47 7.78
N ASP A 65 -17.22 -11.56 7.02
CA ASP A 65 -15.93 -11.77 6.38
C ASP A 65 -14.80 -11.11 7.18
N ARG A 66 -14.63 -11.55 8.44
CA ARG A 66 -13.74 -10.91 9.42
C ARG A 66 -12.26 -10.86 9.01
N ALA A 67 -11.84 -11.69 8.06
CA ALA A 67 -10.47 -11.73 7.55
C ALA A 67 -10.32 -10.99 6.20
N ALA A 68 -11.36 -10.98 5.35
CA ALA A 68 -11.20 -10.42 4.02
C ALA A 68 -10.96 -8.92 4.04
N GLY A 69 -9.96 -8.52 3.26
CA GLY A 69 -9.61 -7.11 3.12
C GLY A 69 -8.92 -6.51 4.34
N VAL A 70 -8.80 -7.24 5.47
CA VAL A 70 -8.04 -6.76 6.64
C VAL A 70 -6.60 -6.47 6.25
N LEU A 71 -5.99 -7.36 5.47
CA LEU A 71 -4.62 -7.18 5.00
C LEU A 71 -4.49 -5.98 4.07
N GLY A 72 -5.38 -5.87 3.07
CA GLY A 72 -5.38 -4.76 2.11
C GLY A 72 -5.58 -3.40 2.78
N VAL A 73 -6.56 -3.30 3.68
CA VAL A 73 -6.82 -2.09 4.47
C VAL A 73 -5.63 -1.75 5.36
N ARG A 74 -5.05 -2.70 6.09
CA ARG A 74 -3.86 -2.46 6.92
C ARG A 74 -2.65 -2.01 6.11
N CYS A 75 -2.48 -2.57 4.90
CA CYS A 75 -1.44 -2.16 3.98
C CYS A 75 -1.63 -0.68 3.58
N ALA A 76 -2.84 -0.30 3.17
CA ALA A 76 -3.16 1.09 2.83
C ALA A 76 -2.99 2.06 4.01
N GLU A 77 -3.43 1.66 5.21
CA GLU A 77 -3.29 2.44 6.43
C GLU A 77 -1.83 2.74 6.78
N ARG A 78 -0.92 1.78 6.52
CA ARG A 78 0.52 1.99 6.70
C ARG A 78 1.10 3.01 5.73
N TYR A 79 0.70 2.93 4.46
CA TYR A 79 1.04 3.94 3.45
C TYR A 79 0.53 5.33 3.87
N LEU A 80 -0.74 5.45 4.27
CA LEU A 80 -1.34 6.71 4.69
C LEU A 80 -0.64 7.29 5.91
N SER A 81 -0.31 6.46 6.90
CA SER A 81 0.45 6.88 8.08
C SER A 81 1.84 7.42 7.74
N ALA A 82 2.56 6.77 6.82
CA ALA A 82 3.86 7.26 6.34
C ALA A 82 3.73 8.64 5.68
N VAL A 83 2.73 8.80 4.81
CA VAL A 83 2.44 10.05 4.13
C VAL A 83 2.04 11.18 5.08
N GLU A 84 1.18 10.90 6.04
CA GLU A 84 0.73 11.87 7.03
C GLU A 84 1.88 12.30 7.93
N THR A 85 2.73 11.35 8.33
CA THR A 85 3.97 11.64 9.06
C THR A 85 4.85 12.62 8.28
N ALA A 86 5.05 12.39 6.98
CA ALA A 86 5.81 13.30 6.12
C ALA A 86 5.16 14.69 6.01
N THR A 87 3.84 14.73 5.87
CA THR A 87 3.06 15.97 5.75
C THR A 87 3.10 16.80 7.03
N ALA A 88 3.13 16.16 8.18
CA ALA A 88 3.27 16.79 9.50
C ALA A 88 4.71 17.24 9.82
N GLY A 89 5.67 17.09 8.89
CA GLY A 89 7.08 17.43 9.11
C GLY A 89 7.86 16.40 9.94
N GLY A 90 7.27 15.23 10.19
CA GLY A 90 7.90 14.10 10.86
C GLY A 90 8.88 13.35 9.96
N ARG A 91 9.40 12.23 10.49
CA ARG A 91 10.27 11.31 9.75
C ARG A 91 9.48 10.04 9.41
N PRO A 92 9.01 9.88 8.16
CA PRO A 92 8.34 8.64 7.75
C PRO A 92 9.35 7.49 7.64
N PRO A 93 8.86 6.23 7.48
CA PRO A 93 9.72 5.08 7.20
C PRO A 93 10.70 5.35 6.07
N GLU A 94 11.92 4.80 6.20
CA GLU A 94 13.00 5.03 5.25
C GLU A 94 12.66 4.64 3.81
N CYS A 95 11.80 3.65 3.62
CA CYS A 95 11.29 3.23 2.31
C CYS A 95 10.53 4.34 1.55
N TRP A 96 9.83 5.22 2.28
CA TRP A 96 9.02 6.31 1.72
C TRP A 96 9.80 7.62 1.58
N ARG A 97 10.89 7.78 2.35
CA ARG A 97 11.68 9.03 2.37
C ARG A 97 12.22 9.45 1.01
N PRO A 98 12.69 8.57 0.10
CA PRO A 98 13.22 8.98 -1.21
C PRO A 98 12.21 9.75 -2.06
N LEU A 99 10.92 9.45 -1.96
CA LEU A 99 9.88 10.12 -2.73
C LEU A 99 9.67 11.59 -2.35
N LEU A 100 10.20 12.04 -1.20
CA LEU A 100 10.04 13.39 -0.70
C LEU A 100 11.05 14.39 -1.31
N PRO A 101 12.39 14.20 -1.21
CA PRO A 101 13.36 15.12 -1.80
C PRO A 101 13.35 15.06 -3.33
N TYR A 102 13.19 13.87 -3.93
CA TYR A 102 13.23 13.72 -5.39
C TYR A 102 12.01 14.29 -6.10
N ARG A 103 10.92 14.64 -5.40
CA ARG A 103 9.68 15.13 -6.01
C ARG A 103 9.86 16.33 -6.95
N ARG A 104 10.92 17.13 -6.78
CA ARG A 104 11.21 18.29 -7.65
C ARG A 104 12.38 18.08 -8.60
N HIS A 105 12.92 16.87 -8.66
CA HIS A 105 14.10 16.58 -9.47
C HIS A 105 13.72 16.48 -10.95
N PRO A 106 14.27 17.32 -11.85
CA PRO A 106 13.84 17.38 -13.24
C PRO A 106 14.16 16.11 -14.04
N GLY A 107 15.17 15.34 -13.63
CA GLY A 107 15.54 14.08 -14.27
C GLY A 107 14.81 12.84 -13.75
N VAL A 108 13.86 12.98 -12.82
CA VAL A 108 13.08 11.83 -12.30
C VAL A 108 11.66 11.91 -12.86
N ARG A 109 11.22 10.82 -13.50
CA ARG A 109 9.95 10.78 -14.23
C ARG A 109 8.80 10.22 -13.38
N PRO A 110 7.52 10.53 -13.71
CA PRO A 110 6.35 10.02 -13.01
C PRO A 110 6.37 8.50 -12.77
N LEU A 111 6.71 7.73 -13.80
CA LEU A 111 6.87 6.28 -13.72
C LEU A 111 7.84 5.82 -12.60
N GLN A 112 8.98 6.49 -12.46
CA GLN A 112 9.97 6.16 -11.42
C GLN A 112 9.41 6.44 -10.02
N PHE A 113 8.66 7.53 -9.85
CA PHE A 113 7.96 7.80 -8.60
C PHE A 113 6.91 6.74 -8.27
N ALA A 114 6.14 6.30 -9.27
CA ALA A 114 5.12 5.28 -9.09
C ALA A 114 5.74 3.92 -8.71
N LEU A 115 6.77 3.46 -9.44
CA LEU A 115 7.48 2.23 -9.14
C LEU A 115 8.20 2.28 -7.79
N SER A 116 8.82 3.42 -7.44
CA SER A 116 9.42 3.58 -6.11
C SER A 116 8.39 3.54 -4.99
N GLY A 117 7.19 4.09 -5.20
CA GLY A 117 6.08 4.00 -4.25
C GLY A 117 5.56 2.58 -4.12
N LEU A 118 5.36 1.89 -5.24
CA LEU A 118 4.95 0.48 -5.27
C LEU A 118 5.97 -0.40 -4.54
N HIS A 119 7.26 -0.19 -4.79
CA HIS A 119 8.31 -0.92 -4.09
C HIS A 119 8.34 -0.66 -2.58
N ALA A 120 8.19 0.60 -2.14
CA ALA A 120 8.11 0.92 -0.71
C ALA A 120 6.89 0.25 -0.06
N HIS A 121 5.75 0.27 -0.75
CA HIS A 121 4.52 -0.34 -0.28
C HIS A 121 4.64 -1.86 -0.11
N ILE A 122 5.21 -2.56 -1.09
CA ILE A 122 5.43 -4.01 -1.02
C ILE A 122 6.52 -4.35 -0.02
N GLY A 123 7.68 -3.70 -0.14
CA GLY A 123 8.90 -4.05 0.60
C GLY A 123 8.85 -3.72 2.08
N HIS A 124 7.89 -2.88 2.52
CA HIS A 124 7.76 -2.48 3.92
C HIS A 124 6.31 -2.57 4.42
N ASP A 125 5.36 -1.88 3.78
CA ASP A 125 4.01 -1.76 4.33
C ASP A 125 3.29 -3.12 4.35
N LEU A 126 3.39 -3.89 3.26
CA LEU A 126 2.80 -5.22 3.15
C LEU A 126 3.41 -6.19 4.18
N VAL A 127 4.74 -6.14 4.37
CA VAL A 127 5.45 -6.98 5.36
C VAL A 127 4.85 -6.79 6.75
N LEU A 128 4.69 -5.52 7.16
CA LEU A 128 4.16 -5.20 8.47
C LEU A 128 2.65 -5.39 8.56
N ALA A 129 1.92 -5.17 7.48
CA ALA A 129 0.48 -5.42 7.42
C ALA A 129 0.16 -6.91 7.61
N VAL A 130 0.97 -7.83 7.07
CA VAL A 130 0.82 -9.28 7.33
C VAL A 130 0.99 -9.58 8.82
N VAL A 131 2.05 -9.08 9.45
CA VAL A 131 2.32 -9.31 10.88
C VAL A 131 1.22 -8.72 11.77
N ASP A 132 0.76 -7.50 11.48
CA ASP A 132 -0.33 -6.88 12.22
C ASP A 132 -1.66 -7.62 12.03
N SER A 133 -1.92 -8.13 10.83
CA SER A 133 -3.12 -8.93 10.52
C SER A 133 -3.11 -10.23 11.32
N CYS A 134 -1.97 -10.93 11.37
CA CYS A 134 -1.79 -12.12 12.18
C CYS A 134 -2.05 -11.86 13.67
N HIS A 135 -1.53 -10.75 14.20
CA HIS A 135 -1.82 -10.34 15.58
C HIS A 135 -3.30 -10.04 15.82
N ALA A 136 -3.95 -9.33 14.90
CA ALA A 136 -5.34 -8.94 15.03
C ALA A 136 -6.32 -10.12 14.91
N LEU A 137 -5.99 -11.10 14.07
CA LEU A 137 -6.82 -12.28 13.80
C LEU A 137 -6.46 -13.47 14.70
N GLY A 138 -5.35 -13.40 15.45
CA GLY A 138 -4.88 -14.50 16.28
C GLY A 138 -4.38 -15.71 15.47
N CYS A 139 -3.85 -15.47 14.27
CA CYS A 139 -3.39 -16.52 13.35
C CYS A 139 -1.89 -16.38 13.02
N ALA A 140 -1.35 -17.29 12.21
CA ALA A 140 0.01 -17.21 11.69
C ALA A 140 0.00 -16.82 10.19
N PRO A 141 1.14 -16.41 9.61
CA PRO A 141 1.20 -16.01 8.21
C PRO A 141 0.62 -17.04 7.23
N PRO A 142 0.88 -18.36 7.32
CA PRO A 142 0.27 -19.33 6.38
C PRO A 142 -1.26 -19.31 6.34
N ASP A 143 -1.92 -18.89 7.43
CA ASP A 143 -3.38 -18.77 7.49
C ASP A 143 -3.88 -17.55 6.67
N LEU A 144 -2.98 -16.64 6.27
CA LEU A 144 -3.27 -15.47 5.44
C LEU A 144 -2.89 -15.65 3.97
N ASP A 145 -2.46 -16.84 3.52
CA ASP A 145 -2.07 -17.10 2.12
C ASP A 145 -3.13 -16.57 1.12
N GLY A 146 -4.41 -16.86 1.38
CA GLY A 146 -5.51 -16.40 0.52
C GLY A 146 -5.69 -14.88 0.48
N GLU A 147 -5.54 -14.18 1.61
CA GLU A 147 -5.57 -12.72 1.64
C GLU A 147 -4.36 -12.10 0.95
N PHE A 148 -3.20 -12.73 1.14
CA PHE A 148 -1.95 -12.29 0.52
C PHE A 148 -2.01 -12.39 -1.00
N GLU A 149 -2.59 -13.48 -1.54
CA GLU A 149 -2.82 -13.61 -2.98
C GLU A 149 -3.80 -12.56 -3.52
N ARG A 150 -4.91 -12.29 -2.82
CA ARG A 150 -5.84 -11.22 -3.24
C ARG A 150 -5.20 -9.83 -3.23
N VAL A 151 -4.39 -9.52 -2.22
CA VAL A 151 -3.59 -8.27 -2.22
C VAL A 151 -2.59 -8.29 -3.37
N GLY A 152 -2.02 -9.45 -3.69
CA GLY A 152 -1.24 -9.67 -4.90
C GLY A 152 -1.95 -9.26 -6.19
N ASP A 153 -3.18 -9.72 -6.40
CA ASP A 153 -3.98 -9.37 -7.59
C ASP A 153 -4.23 -7.86 -7.68
N LEU A 154 -4.44 -7.19 -6.54
CA LEU A 154 -4.54 -5.73 -6.48
C LEU A 154 -3.21 -5.05 -6.84
N LEU A 155 -2.08 -5.59 -6.41
CA LEU A 155 -0.76 -5.07 -6.74
C LEU A 155 -0.41 -5.26 -8.22
N VAL A 156 -0.83 -6.38 -8.83
CA VAL A 156 -0.71 -6.61 -10.28
C VAL A 156 -1.52 -5.55 -11.03
N SER A 157 -2.79 -5.36 -10.64
CA SER A 157 -3.65 -4.32 -11.22
C SER A 157 -3.08 -2.90 -11.06
N LEU A 158 -2.27 -2.67 -10.02
CA LEU A 158 -1.57 -1.41 -9.78
C LEU A 158 -0.34 -1.26 -10.67
N GLU A 159 0.49 -2.29 -10.81
CA GLU A 159 1.62 -2.30 -11.72
C GLU A 159 1.18 -2.09 -13.18
N GLU A 160 0.17 -2.84 -13.62
CA GLU A 160 -0.42 -2.71 -14.96
C GLU A 160 -0.86 -1.28 -15.21
N ARG A 161 -1.62 -0.69 -14.28
CA ARG A 161 -2.04 0.71 -14.38
C ARG A 161 -0.85 1.67 -14.45
N ILE A 162 0.18 1.47 -13.64
CA ILE A 162 1.39 2.31 -13.64
C ILE A 162 2.06 2.25 -15.02
N HIS A 163 2.15 1.07 -15.63
CA HIS A 163 2.69 0.93 -16.98
C HIS A 163 1.79 1.57 -18.04
N GLU A 164 0.48 1.34 -18.00
CA GLU A 164 -0.46 1.91 -18.96
C GLU A 164 -0.52 3.45 -18.91
N ASP A 165 -0.62 4.02 -17.70
CA ASP A 165 -0.83 5.46 -17.52
C ASP A 165 0.49 6.27 -17.67
N LEU A 166 1.64 5.67 -17.35
CA LEU A 166 2.90 6.41 -17.17
C LEU A 166 4.05 5.98 -18.08
N MET A 167 3.93 4.88 -18.84
CA MET A 167 4.98 4.52 -19.78
C MET A 167 5.02 5.50 -20.96
N PRO A 168 6.18 6.07 -21.30
CA PRO A 168 6.30 6.84 -22.51
C PRO A 168 5.99 5.94 -23.72
N GLY A 169 5.34 6.51 -24.74
CA GLY A 169 5.03 5.77 -25.97
C GLY A 169 6.30 5.27 -26.69
N PRO A 170 6.19 4.29 -27.60
CA PRO A 170 7.33 3.70 -28.31
C PRO A 170 8.19 4.72 -29.06
N GLU A 171 7.59 5.83 -29.50
CA GLU A 171 8.28 6.93 -30.19
C GLU A 171 9.27 7.70 -29.30
N LEU A 172 9.09 7.62 -27.97
CA LEU A 172 9.93 8.26 -26.96
C LEU A 172 10.93 7.28 -26.31
N LEU A 173 10.76 5.96 -26.50
CA LEU A 173 11.60 4.92 -25.91
C LEU A 173 12.45 4.23 -26.97
N GLY A 174 13.77 4.41 -26.88
CA GLY A 174 14.71 3.52 -27.56
C GLY A 174 14.83 2.18 -26.84
N ILE A 175 15.28 1.14 -27.56
CA ILE A 175 15.56 -0.20 -27.00
C ILE A 175 16.60 -0.15 -25.86
N ALA A 176 17.45 0.88 -25.84
CA ALA A 176 18.47 1.14 -24.82
C ALA A 176 18.11 2.27 -23.84
N ASP A 177 16.84 2.70 -23.79
CA ASP A 177 16.42 3.76 -22.88
C ASP A 177 16.55 3.31 -21.40
N PRO A 178 17.20 4.11 -20.53
CA PRO A 178 17.37 3.76 -19.12
C PRO A 178 16.08 3.41 -18.38
N LEU A 179 14.94 3.98 -18.76
CA LEU A 179 13.64 3.65 -18.15
C LEU A 179 13.16 2.28 -18.61
N THR A 180 13.31 1.93 -19.89
CA THR A 180 12.99 0.60 -20.40
C THR A 180 13.78 -0.47 -19.64
N HIS A 181 15.09 -0.23 -19.46
CA HIS A 181 15.93 -1.12 -18.67
C HIS A 181 15.50 -1.20 -17.20
N LEU A 182 15.19 -0.07 -16.57
CA LEU A 182 14.72 -0.02 -15.18
C LEU A 182 13.45 -0.85 -14.99
N VAL A 183 12.45 -0.62 -15.84
CA VAL A 183 11.15 -1.33 -15.80
C VAL A 183 11.37 -2.83 -15.99
N SER A 184 12.18 -3.22 -16.98
CA SER A 184 12.46 -4.64 -17.23
C SER A 184 13.22 -5.34 -16.11
N SER A 185 13.98 -4.59 -15.30
CA SER A 185 14.81 -5.15 -14.22
C SER A 185 14.07 -5.25 -12.90
N TRP A 186 12.98 -4.50 -12.74
CA TRP A 186 12.13 -4.58 -11.56
C TRP A 186 11.05 -5.66 -11.75
N SER A 187 10.72 -6.38 -10.69
CA SER A 187 9.74 -7.47 -10.75
C SER A 187 8.83 -7.43 -9.52
N LEU A 188 7.53 -7.23 -9.77
CA LEU A 188 6.49 -7.29 -8.74
C LEU A 188 6.49 -8.64 -8.03
N GLU A 189 6.51 -9.74 -8.78
CA GLU A 189 6.50 -11.11 -8.25
C GLU A 189 7.63 -11.30 -7.24
N ARG A 190 8.88 -10.95 -7.62
CA ARG A 190 10.03 -11.09 -6.73
C ARG A 190 9.94 -10.18 -5.51
N ALA A 191 9.42 -8.96 -5.66
CA ALA A 191 9.20 -8.06 -4.53
C ALA A 191 8.16 -8.65 -3.55
N ARG A 192 7.09 -9.27 -4.07
CA ARG A 192 6.03 -9.91 -3.29
C ARG A 192 6.54 -11.16 -2.56
N GLU A 193 7.30 -12.01 -3.22
CA GLU A 193 7.95 -13.19 -2.60
C GLU A 193 8.90 -12.79 -1.47
N ALA A 194 9.69 -11.74 -1.67
CA ALA A 194 10.58 -11.19 -0.65
C ALA A 194 9.79 -10.63 0.54
N ALA A 195 8.70 -9.90 0.28
CA ALA A 195 7.82 -9.38 1.32
C ALA A 195 7.17 -10.50 2.15
N TRP A 196 6.70 -11.56 1.48
CA TRP A 196 6.14 -12.74 2.15
C TRP A 196 7.17 -13.42 3.06
N SER A 197 8.38 -13.63 2.54
CA SER A 197 9.48 -14.22 3.29
C SER A 197 9.86 -13.36 4.50
N ALA A 198 9.96 -12.04 4.32
CA ALA A 198 10.26 -11.10 5.40
C ALA A 198 9.18 -11.11 6.48
N ALA A 199 7.90 -11.14 6.11
CA ALA A 199 6.79 -11.20 7.06
C ALA A 199 6.83 -12.47 7.91
N ARG A 200 7.14 -13.62 7.29
CA ARG A 200 7.29 -14.90 7.99
C ARG A 200 8.49 -14.90 8.95
N VAL A 201 9.60 -14.28 8.58
CA VAL A 201 10.77 -14.11 9.46
C VAL A 201 10.41 -13.21 10.64
N LEU A 202 9.86 -12.03 10.36
CA LEU A 202 9.48 -11.06 11.39
C LEU A 202 8.45 -11.66 12.37
N TRP A 203 7.48 -12.42 11.87
CA TRP A 203 6.53 -13.15 12.70
C TRP A 203 7.21 -14.16 13.63
N ARG A 204 8.20 -14.93 13.14
CA ARG A 204 8.95 -15.87 14.00
C ARG A 204 9.77 -15.14 15.06
N LEU A 205 10.29 -13.95 14.75
CA LEU A 205 11.05 -13.11 15.66
C LEU A 205 10.18 -12.42 16.74
N ARG A 206 8.85 -12.53 16.72
CA ARG A 206 7.96 -11.89 17.72
C ARG A 206 8.27 -12.25 19.17
N GLY A 207 8.89 -13.41 19.44
CA GLY A 207 9.37 -13.81 20.76
C GLY A 207 10.68 -13.13 21.20
N PHE A 208 11.32 -12.37 20.32
CA PHE A 208 12.61 -11.71 20.50
C PHE A 208 12.52 -10.24 20.05
N PRO A 209 11.93 -9.34 20.86
CA PRO A 209 11.56 -7.99 20.42
C PRO A 209 12.70 -7.15 19.86
N SER A 210 13.92 -7.27 20.40
CA SER A 210 15.10 -6.55 19.90
C SER A 210 15.50 -7.00 18.49
N LEU A 211 15.47 -8.31 18.21
CA LEU A 211 15.77 -8.86 16.89
C LEU A 211 14.67 -8.56 15.88
N ALA A 212 13.40 -8.60 16.31
CA ALA A 212 12.28 -8.20 15.47
C ALA A 212 12.39 -6.73 15.04
N GLU A 213 12.75 -5.84 15.97
CA GLU A 213 12.94 -4.43 15.69
C GLU A 213 14.13 -4.17 14.76
N GLU A 214 15.28 -4.83 15.00
CA GLU A 214 16.42 -4.74 14.08
C GLU A 214 16.04 -5.21 12.67
N PHE A 215 15.37 -6.36 12.56
CA PHE A 215 14.95 -6.89 11.28
C PHE A 215 13.99 -5.92 10.56
N ARG A 216 13.02 -5.35 11.28
CA ARG A 216 12.09 -4.33 10.77
C ARG A 216 12.83 -3.12 10.21
N GLN A 217 13.81 -2.59 10.94
CA GLN A 217 14.63 -1.46 10.50
C GLN A 217 15.45 -1.80 9.24
N ARG A 218 15.99 -3.03 9.16
CA ARG A 218 16.74 -3.47 7.98
C ARG A 218 15.84 -3.66 6.77
N THR A 219 14.63 -4.20 6.95
CA THR A 219 13.62 -4.29 5.88
C THR A 219 13.25 -2.90 5.36
N ASP A 220 12.98 -1.95 6.26
CA ASP A 220 12.68 -0.55 5.90
C ASP A 220 13.83 0.11 5.12
N ALA A 221 15.04 0.07 5.69
CA ALA A 221 16.23 0.66 5.07
C ALA A 221 16.58 0.02 3.72
N GLY A 222 16.41 -1.31 3.59
CA GLY A 222 16.62 -2.06 2.36
C GLY A 222 15.65 -1.65 1.25
N ALA A 223 14.35 -1.58 1.56
CA ALA A 223 13.35 -1.06 0.63
C ALA A 223 13.63 0.39 0.24
N GLY A 224 14.08 1.22 1.19
CA GLY A 224 14.48 2.60 0.91
C GLY A 224 15.72 2.73 0.02
N LEU A 225 16.66 1.79 0.09
CA LEU A 225 17.82 1.76 -0.80
C LEU A 225 17.41 1.49 -2.25
N VAL A 226 16.57 0.48 -2.47
CA VAL A 226 16.04 0.18 -3.80
C VAL A 226 15.20 1.34 -4.33
N GLY A 227 14.36 1.95 -3.48
CA GLY A 227 13.63 3.17 -3.84
C GLY A 227 14.53 4.30 -4.35
N ARG A 228 15.71 4.51 -3.73
CA ARG A 228 16.69 5.48 -4.24
C ARG A 228 17.25 5.10 -5.61
N PHE A 229 17.50 3.82 -5.88
CA PHE A 229 17.96 3.37 -7.19
C PHE A 229 16.88 3.51 -8.27
N LEU A 230 15.62 3.23 -7.94
CA LEU A 230 14.48 3.44 -8.84
C LEU A 230 14.33 4.91 -9.24
N LEU A 231 14.71 5.84 -8.35
CA LEU A 231 14.68 7.28 -8.58
C LEU A 231 15.99 7.83 -9.19
N THR A 232 16.86 6.98 -9.73
CA THR A 232 18.07 7.44 -10.43
C THR A 232 17.68 8.29 -11.64
N PRO A 233 18.13 9.54 -11.75
CA PRO A 233 17.74 10.41 -12.85
C PRO A 233 18.10 9.83 -14.22
N CYS A 234 17.13 9.81 -15.14
CA CYS A 234 17.31 9.40 -16.54
C CYS A 234 17.31 10.67 -17.40
N HIS A 235 18.52 11.16 -17.71
CA HIS A 235 18.75 12.32 -18.58
C HIS A 235 18.65 11.94 -20.06
#